data_AF-A0A6A3AHD9-F1
#
_entry.id   AF-A0A6A3AHD9-F1
#
_cell.length_a   1.000
_cell.length_b   1.000
_cell.length_c   1.000
_cell.angle_alpha   90.00
_cell.angle_beta   90.00
_cell.angle_gamma   90.00
#
_symmetry.space_group_name_H-M   'P 1'
#
loop_
_entity.id
_entity.type
_entity.pdbx_description
1 polymer ?
#
loop_
_entity_poly.entity_id
_entity_poly.type
_entity_poly.pdbx_seq_one_letter_code
_entity_poly.pdbx_strand_id
1 'polypeptide(L)'
;MDEAIRNMKDVNASHKELEARELSLVPDLVIPHDFKMPDFEKYDGTSCPLIHLRMFCRKMEGYLSSDDLLIHSFHDSLVGPTIVWYNQLTQEQIKRWVVLANAFLGQYLYVKGLAPTRMDLRRVKKKTNERFHEYALRWRGVAAQVQPPILEEEISCMFRDSLPAPFFELMQANPTKEFENLVTSGDLIENVISEENSKVTSKSPTDQKAKAMM
;
A
#
# COMPACT_ATOMS: atom_id res chain seq x y z
N MET A 1 -12.46 65.18 -15.43
CA MET A 1 -12.41 64.57 -14.09
C MET A 1 -13.54 63.54 -13.87
N ASP A 2 -14.47 63.36 -14.84
CA ASP A 2 -15.67 62.49 -14.69
C ASP A 2 -15.65 61.16 -15.46
N GLU A 3 -14.55 60.83 -16.13
CA GLU A 3 -14.37 59.54 -16.81
C GLU A 3 -13.52 58.57 -15.97
N ALA A 4 -12.53 59.11 -15.23
CA ALA A 4 -11.71 58.33 -14.29
C ALA A 4 -12.52 57.81 -13.08
N ILE A 5 -13.51 58.57 -12.59
CA ILE A 5 -14.38 58.15 -11.47
C ILE A 5 -15.39 57.08 -11.93
N ARG A 6 -15.78 57.09 -13.20
CA ARG A 6 -16.67 56.08 -13.80
C ARG A 6 -15.93 54.74 -13.95
N ASN A 7 -14.69 54.79 -14.41
CA ASN A 7 -13.84 53.61 -14.56
C ASN A 7 -13.35 53.03 -13.22
N MET A 8 -13.28 53.82 -12.13
CA MET A 8 -13.02 53.29 -10.78
C MET A 8 -14.23 52.55 -10.17
N LYS A 9 -15.45 52.84 -10.62
CA LYS A 9 -16.65 52.10 -10.18
C LYS A 9 -16.81 50.76 -10.92
N ASP A 10 -16.31 50.64 -12.14
CA ASP A 10 -16.38 49.40 -12.94
C ASP A 10 -15.26 48.39 -12.63
N VAL A 11 -14.12 48.81 -12.06
CA VAL A 11 -13.09 47.86 -11.58
C VAL A 11 -13.50 47.17 -10.27
N ASN A 12 -14.53 47.69 -9.59
CA ASN A 12 -15.06 47.07 -8.36
C ASN A 12 -16.29 46.18 -8.62
N ALA A 13 -16.64 45.91 -9.89
CA ALA A 13 -17.69 44.98 -10.24
C ALA A 13 -17.14 43.54 -10.25
N SER A 14 -17.71 42.71 -9.36
CA SER A 14 -17.65 41.24 -9.33
C SER A 14 -16.60 40.57 -8.44
N HIS A 15 -16.38 41.06 -7.22
CA HIS A 15 -16.33 40.10 -6.11
C HIS A 15 -17.78 39.85 -5.69
N LYS A 16 -18.43 38.84 -6.30
CA LYS A 16 -19.68 38.31 -5.76
C LYS A 16 -19.36 37.89 -4.32
N GLU A 17 -20.05 38.48 -3.35
CA GLU A 17 -19.92 38.03 -1.96
C GLU A 17 -20.20 36.53 -1.94
N LEU A 18 -19.20 35.78 -1.52
CA LEU A 18 -19.22 34.33 -1.62
C LEU A 18 -19.90 33.80 -0.36
N GLU A 19 -21.08 33.22 -0.50
CA GLU A 19 -21.83 32.78 0.66
C GLU A 19 -21.22 31.50 1.24
N ALA A 20 -21.13 31.40 2.57
CA ALA A 20 -20.62 30.20 3.24
C ALA A 20 -21.39 28.93 2.84
N ARG A 21 -22.67 29.08 2.48
CA ARG A 21 -23.54 28.00 2.00
C ARG A 21 -23.12 27.49 0.62
N GLU A 22 -22.59 28.36 -0.25
CA GLU A 22 -22.09 27.99 -1.59
C GLU A 22 -20.77 27.18 -1.50
N LEU A 23 -20.04 27.28 -0.37
CA LEU A 23 -18.78 26.55 -0.13
C LEU A 23 -18.95 25.21 0.58
N SER A 24 -20.14 24.93 1.11
CA SER A 24 -20.40 23.70 1.87
C SER A 24 -21.06 22.66 0.98
N LEU A 25 -20.59 21.41 1.05
CA LEU A 25 -21.31 20.28 0.46
C LEU A 25 -22.63 19.97 1.20
N VAL A 26 -22.74 20.42 2.45
CA VAL A 26 -23.87 20.13 3.35
C VAL A 26 -24.32 21.42 4.06
N PRO A 27 -24.90 22.38 3.33
CA PRO A 27 -25.21 23.72 3.87
C PRO A 27 -26.33 23.73 4.92
N ASP A 28 -27.12 22.66 4.99
CA ASP A 28 -28.21 22.49 5.97
C ASP A 28 -27.81 21.62 7.17
N LEU A 29 -26.54 21.24 7.29
CA LEU A 29 -26.06 20.43 8.39
C LEU A 29 -26.24 21.18 9.72
N VAL A 30 -27.02 20.56 10.61
CA VAL A 30 -27.09 20.93 12.02
C VAL A 30 -26.23 19.96 12.82
N ILE A 31 -25.14 20.47 13.40
CA ILE A 31 -24.24 19.66 14.22
C ILE A 31 -24.96 19.29 15.54
N PRO A 32 -25.08 18.00 15.90
CA PRO A 32 -25.65 17.59 17.17
C PRO A 32 -24.91 18.23 18.36
N HIS A 33 -25.62 18.62 19.40
CA HIS A 33 -25.04 19.34 20.54
C HIS A 33 -23.95 18.54 21.29
N ASP A 34 -24.05 17.22 21.28
CA ASP A 34 -23.11 16.28 21.89
C ASP A 34 -22.01 15.81 20.92
N PHE A 35 -22.06 16.22 19.65
CA PHE A 35 -21.06 15.85 18.66
C PHE A 35 -19.71 16.49 19.00
N LYS A 36 -18.69 15.64 19.11
CA LYS A 36 -17.29 16.04 19.16
C LYS A 36 -16.60 15.45 17.95
N MET A 37 -15.98 16.31 17.14
CA MET A 37 -15.21 15.87 15.99
C MET A 37 -14.13 14.89 16.45
N PRO A 38 -14.12 13.64 15.96
CA PRO A 38 -13.04 12.72 16.24
C PRO A 38 -11.72 13.26 15.68
N ASP A 39 -10.61 13.01 16.37
CA ASP A 39 -9.30 13.23 15.77
C ASP A 39 -9.06 12.17 14.70
N PHE A 40 -8.77 12.54 13.46
CA PHE A 40 -8.56 11.62 12.35
C PHE A 40 -7.09 11.52 11.97
N GLU A 41 -6.64 10.32 11.63
CA GLU A 41 -5.40 10.20 10.87
C GLU A 41 -5.67 10.76 9.47
N LYS A 42 -4.89 11.77 9.05
CA LYS A 42 -5.16 12.48 7.81
C LYS A 42 -4.63 11.73 6.60
N TYR A 43 -5.46 11.62 5.58
CA TYR A 43 -5.11 10.98 4.32
C TYR A 43 -4.47 11.98 3.35
N ASP A 44 -3.21 11.74 2.99
CA ASP A 44 -2.41 12.59 2.11
C ASP A 44 -2.38 12.11 0.64
N GLY A 45 -2.98 10.96 0.34
CA GLY A 45 -3.00 10.36 -0.99
C GLY A 45 -2.05 9.17 -1.18
N THR A 46 -1.25 8.81 -0.17
CA THR A 46 -0.18 7.81 -0.31
C THR A 46 -0.52 6.42 0.25
N SER A 47 -1.39 6.35 1.27
CA SER A 47 -1.80 5.10 1.90
C SER A 47 -2.96 4.44 1.15
N CYS A 48 -3.41 3.25 1.58
CA CYS A 48 -4.52 2.57 0.93
C CYS A 48 -5.86 3.28 1.22
N PRO A 49 -6.59 3.80 0.20
CA PRO A 49 -7.84 4.55 0.42
C PRO A 49 -8.94 3.72 1.08
N LEU A 50 -9.00 2.41 0.79
CA LEU A 50 -9.96 1.50 1.43
C LEU A 50 -9.70 1.33 2.92
N ILE A 51 -8.43 1.32 3.32
CA ILE A 51 -8.05 1.25 4.74
C ILE A 51 -8.44 2.56 5.42
N HIS A 52 -8.16 3.71 4.79
CA HIS A 52 -8.57 5.02 5.29
C HIS A 52 -10.08 5.11 5.54
N LEU A 53 -10.91 4.79 4.54
CA LEU A 53 -12.37 4.79 4.69
C LEU A 53 -12.84 3.88 5.83
N ARG A 54 -12.24 2.70 5.98
CA ARG A 54 -12.60 1.78 7.06
C ARG A 54 -12.28 2.37 8.44
N MET A 55 -11.13 3.01 8.59
CA MET A 55 -10.74 3.65 9.85
C MET A 55 -11.60 4.88 10.15
N PHE A 56 -11.91 5.68 9.13
CA PHE A 56 -12.83 6.81 9.24
C PHE A 56 -14.22 6.36 9.74
N CYS A 57 -14.84 5.37 9.09
CA CYS A 57 -16.16 4.86 9.49
C CYS A 57 -16.16 4.30 10.92
N ARG A 58 -15.07 3.67 11.37
CA ARG A 58 -14.93 3.20 12.76
C ARG A 58 -14.93 4.36 13.76
N LYS A 59 -14.23 5.45 13.46
CA LYS A 59 -14.26 6.66 14.31
C LYS A 59 -15.64 7.35 14.30
N MET A 60 -16.40 7.17 13.23
CA MET A 60 -17.75 7.73 13.04
C MET A 60 -18.88 6.75 13.39
N GLU A 61 -18.62 5.63 14.06
CA GLU A 61 -19.59 4.53 14.25
C GLU A 61 -20.96 4.98 14.80
N GLY A 62 -20.96 5.90 15.78
CA GLY A 62 -22.19 6.45 16.37
C GLY A 62 -23.00 7.39 15.47
N TYR A 63 -22.46 7.76 14.31
CA TYR A 63 -23.01 8.78 13.41
C TYR A 63 -23.22 8.26 11.98
N LEU A 64 -23.06 6.95 11.74
CA LEU A 64 -23.11 6.34 10.40
C LEU A 64 -24.45 6.52 9.68
N SER A 65 -25.53 6.87 10.39
CA SER A 65 -26.84 7.14 9.80
C SER A 65 -26.99 8.57 9.25
N SER A 66 -26.07 9.49 9.55
CA SER A 66 -26.11 10.87 9.08
C SER A 66 -25.17 11.07 7.89
N ASP A 67 -25.73 11.04 6.68
CA ASP A 67 -24.97 11.31 5.44
C ASP A 67 -24.22 12.65 5.54
N ASP A 68 -24.88 13.71 6.03
CA ASP A 68 -24.31 15.06 6.09
C ASP A 68 -23.15 15.17 7.07
N LEU A 69 -23.29 14.55 8.25
CA LEU A 69 -22.24 14.58 9.26
C LEU A 69 -21.02 13.76 8.82
N LEU A 70 -21.22 12.66 8.10
CA LEU A 70 -20.13 11.90 7.49
C LEU A 70 -19.43 12.71 6.39
N ILE A 71 -20.18 13.35 5.49
CA ILE A 71 -19.62 14.19 4.42
C ILE A 71 -18.80 15.33 5.03
N HIS A 72 -19.35 16.05 6.01
CA HIS A 72 -18.69 17.14 6.71
C HIS A 72 -17.42 16.67 7.43
N SER A 73 -17.51 15.60 8.22
CA SER A 73 -16.36 15.12 9.01
C SER A 73 -15.27 14.53 8.13
N PHE A 74 -15.60 14.02 6.95
CA PHE A 74 -14.61 13.44 6.03
C PHE A 74 -13.61 14.49 5.53
N HIS A 75 -14.03 15.74 5.34
CA HIS A 75 -13.14 16.87 5.03
C HIS A 75 -11.94 16.93 6.00
N ASP A 76 -12.21 16.81 7.31
CA ASP A 76 -11.18 16.92 8.35
C ASP A 76 -10.22 15.73 8.41
N SER A 77 -10.60 14.63 7.77
CA SER A 77 -9.75 13.44 7.60
C SER A 77 -8.76 13.53 6.43
N LEU A 78 -8.72 14.65 5.69
CA LEU A 78 -7.91 14.83 4.50
C LEU A 78 -6.83 15.91 4.70
N VAL A 79 -5.75 15.86 3.91
CA VAL A 79 -4.65 16.83 3.95
C VAL A 79 -3.94 16.98 2.60
N GLY A 80 -3.38 18.16 2.34
CA GLY A 80 -2.56 18.38 1.14
C GLY A 80 -3.39 18.30 -0.16
N PRO A 81 -2.96 17.54 -1.17
CA PRO A 81 -3.70 17.44 -2.44
C PRO A 81 -5.10 16.82 -2.30
N THR A 82 -5.35 16.02 -1.26
CA THR A 82 -6.64 15.33 -1.09
C THR A 82 -7.75 16.26 -0.62
N ILE A 83 -7.42 17.24 0.23
CA ILE A 83 -8.37 18.27 0.62
C ILE A 83 -8.67 19.24 -0.53
N VAL A 84 -7.69 19.49 -1.40
CA VAL A 84 -7.91 20.29 -2.63
C VAL A 84 -8.90 19.59 -3.56
N TRP A 85 -8.78 18.27 -3.74
CA TRP A 85 -9.76 17.49 -4.50
C TRP A 85 -11.16 17.56 -3.89
N TYR A 86 -11.27 17.39 -2.56
CA TYR A 86 -12.56 17.46 -1.88
C TYR A 86 -13.23 18.82 -2.10
N ASN A 87 -12.47 19.92 -2.04
CA ASN A 87 -12.98 21.28 -2.23
C ASN A 87 -13.38 21.60 -3.68
N GLN A 88 -13.10 20.72 -4.65
CA GLN A 88 -13.60 20.84 -6.03
C GLN A 88 -14.97 20.18 -6.22
N LEU A 89 -15.43 19.40 -5.24
CA LEU A 89 -16.74 18.76 -5.29
C LEU A 89 -17.83 19.81 -5.04
N THR A 90 -19.02 19.55 -5.59
CA THR A 90 -20.19 20.41 -5.40
C THR A 90 -21.35 19.67 -4.75
N GLN A 91 -22.29 20.41 -4.16
CA GLN A 91 -23.49 19.86 -3.53
C GLN A 91 -24.35 19.06 -4.53
N GLU A 92 -24.37 19.45 -5.80
CA GLU A 92 -25.09 18.73 -6.84
C GLU A 92 -24.51 17.33 -7.09
N GLN A 93 -23.19 17.20 -6.95
CA GLN A 93 -22.46 15.94 -7.13
C GLN A 93 -22.59 15.03 -5.91
N ILE A 94 -22.48 15.59 -4.71
CA ILE A 94 -22.35 14.84 -3.46
C ILE A 94 -23.58 15.07 -2.57
N LYS A 95 -24.61 14.24 -2.75
CA LYS A 95 -25.84 14.29 -1.93
C LYS A 95 -25.88 13.28 -0.79
N ARG A 96 -25.00 12.29 -0.80
CA ARG A 96 -25.00 11.15 0.14
C ARG A 96 -23.59 10.67 0.40
N TRP A 97 -23.33 10.12 1.58
CA TRP A 97 -22.03 9.59 1.97
C TRP A 97 -21.51 8.55 0.96
N VAL A 98 -22.38 7.64 0.53
CA VAL A 98 -22.02 6.59 -0.43
C VAL A 98 -21.49 7.15 -1.77
N VAL A 99 -21.98 8.31 -2.20
CA VAL A 99 -21.52 8.96 -3.43
C VAL A 99 -20.12 9.55 -3.22
N LEU A 100 -19.88 10.22 -2.09
CA LEU A 100 -18.56 10.73 -1.71
C LEU A 100 -17.53 9.60 -1.58
N ALA A 101 -17.87 8.54 -0.84
CA ALA A 101 -16.97 7.41 -0.63
C ALA A 101 -16.59 6.73 -1.95
N ASN A 102 -17.54 6.56 -2.86
CA ASN A 102 -17.27 6.02 -4.20
C ASN A 102 -16.44 6.97 -5.06
N ALA A 103 -16.68 8.29 -5.01
CA ALA A 103 -15.86 9.27 -5.72
C ALA A 103 -14.42 9.28 -5.19
N PHE A 104 -14.25 9.22 -3.86
CA PHE A 104 -12.95 9.12 -3.21
C PHE A 104 -12.19 7.86 -3.63
N LEU A 105 -12.87 6.71 -3.64
CA LEU A 105 -12.28 5.48 -4.17
C LEU A 105 -11.99 5.63 -5.66
N GLY A 106 -12.89 6.13 -6.50
CA GLY A 106 -12.61 6.35 -7.92
C GLY A 106 -11.38 7.21 -8.18
N GLN A 107 -11.16 8.25 -7.35
CA GLN A 107 -10.04 9.17 -7.47
C GLN A 107 -8.72 8.58 -6.97
N TYR A 108 -8.72 7.92 -5.81
CA TYR A 108 -7.48 7.54 -5.11
C TYR A 108 -7.22 6.03 -5.07
N LEU A 109 -8.19 5.21 -5.45
CA LEU A 109 -8.05 3.76 -5.48
C LEU A 109 -7.30 3.32 -6.73
N TYR A 110 -5.98 3.27 -6.65
CA TYR A 110 -5.09 2.69 -7.66
C TYR A 110 -5.17 1.14 -7.74
N VAL A 111 -6.31 0.52 -7.41
CA VAL A 111 -6.42 -0.92 -7.02
C VAL A 111 -6.70 -1.88 -8.18
N LYS A 112 -6.17 -1.61 -9.36
CA LYS A 112 -5.91 -2.71 -10.32
C LYS A 112 -4.46 -2.82 -10.77
N GLY A 113 -3.61 -1.83 -10.48
CA GLY A 113 -2.22 -1.80 -10.97
C GLY A 113 -1.13 -2.05 -9.93
N LEU A 114 -1.42 -1.98 -8.62
CA LEU A 114 -0.39 -1.96 -7.58
C LEU A 114 -0.37 -3.17 -6.64
N ALA A 115 -1.45 -3.95 -6.55
CA ALA A 115 -1.40 -5.21 -5.82
C ALA A 115 -0.42 -6.14 -6.56
N PRO A 116 0.57 -6.74 -5.87
CA PRO A 116 1.50 -7.67 -6.51
C PRO A 116 0.71 -8.74 -7.26
N THR A 117 1.04 -8.93 -8.53
CA THR A 117 0.46 -10.02 -9.31
C THR A 117 1.19 -11.33 -8.99
N ARG A 118 0.61 -12.45 -9.41
CA ARG A 118 1.34 -13.74 -9.43
C ARG A 118 2.66 -13.64 -10.20
N MET A 119 2.75 -12.77 -11.20
CA MET A 119 3.99 -12.51 -11.95
C MET A 119 5.03 -11.74 -11.13
N ASP A 120 4.60 -10.76 -10.34
CA ASP A 120 5.50 -10.01 -9.45
C ASP A 120 6.04 -10.92 -8.34
N LEU A 121 5.20 -11.80 -7.79
CA LEU A 121 5.61 -12.78 -6.80
C LEU A 121 6.71 -13.73 -7.33
N ARG A 122 6.62 -14.18 -8.59
CA ARG A 122 7.66 -15.02 -9.23
C ARG A 122 9.01 -14.31 -9.36
N ARG A 123 9.02 -12.98 -9.39
CA ARG A 123 10.23 -12.14 -9.45
C ARG A 123 10.86 -11.92 -8.08
N VAL A 124 10.18 -12.31 -7.00
CA VAL A 124 10.72 -12.24 -5.64
C VAL A 124 11.76 -13.35 -5.45
N LYS A 125 13.00 -13.07 -5.84
CA LYS A 125 14.14 -13.97 -5.66
C LYS A 125 14.86 -13.71 -4.33
N LYS A 126 15.55 -14.74 -3.82
CA LYS A 126 16.46 -14.61 -2.67
C LYS A 126 17.65 -13.72 -3.03
N LYS A 127 17.95 -12.71 -2.21
CA LYS A 127 19.13 -11.84 -2.32
C LYS A 127 20.37 -12.55 -1.75
N THR A 128 21.56 -12.13 -2.20
CA THR A 128 22.83 -12.73 -1.75
C THR A 128 23.15 -12.43 -0.28
N ASN A 129 22.62 -11.34 0.27
CA ASN A 129 22.92 -10.85 1.62
C ASN A 129 21.77 -11.05 2.63
N GLU A 130 20.70 -11.74 2.25
CA GLU A 130 19.60 -12.08 3.18
C GLU A 130 19.65 -13.57 3.51
N ARG A 131 19.29 -13.93 4.75
CA ARG A 131 19.14 -15.33 5.20
C ARG A 131 17.94 -15.98 4.52
N PHE A 132 17.92 -17.32 4.49
CA PHE A 132 16.82 -18.05 3.85
C PHE A 132 15.46 -17.78 4.52
N HIS A 133 15.36 -17.86 5.85
CA HIS A 133 14.11 -17.52 6.55
C HIS A 133 13.65 -16.05 6.33
N GLU A 134 14.57 -15.08 6.26
CA GLU A 134 14.23 -13.67 5.98
C GLU A 134 13.62 -13.52 4.59
N TYR A 135 14.21 -14.20 3.60
CA TYR A 135 13.66 -14.30 2.26
C TYR A 135 12.25 -14.93 2.26
N ALA A 136 12.06 -16.04 2.98
CA ALA A 136 10.77 -16.72 3.04
C ALA A 136 9.68 -15.83 3.64
N LEU A 137 9.97 -15.12 4.74
CA LEU A 137 9.06 -14.17 5.36
C LEU A 137 8.70 -13.03 4.40
N ARG A 138 9.70 -12.47 3.71
CA ARG A 138 9.49 -11.41 2.71
C ARG A 138 8.64 -11.89 1.54
N TRP A 139 8.91 -13.08 1.01
CA TRP A 139 8.12 -13.70 -0.05
C TRP A 139 6.68 -13.92 0.40
N ARG A 140 6.47 -14.46 1.61
CA ARG A 140 5.13 -14.70 2.18
C ARG A 140 4.35 -13.40 2.36
N GLY A 141 5.02 -12.33 2.79
CA GLY A 141 4.43 -11.00 2.91
C GLY A 141 3.92 -10.43 1.58
N VAL A 142 4.62 -10.70 0.47
CA VAL A 142 4.15 -10.33 -0.88
C VAL A 142 3.00 -11.24 -1.31
N ALA A 143 3.12 -12.55 -1.10
CA ALA A 143 2.09 -13.53 -1.46
C ALA A 143 0.73 -13.23 -0.81
N ALA A 144 0.73 -12.80 0.45
CA ALA A 144 -0.48 -12.43 1.19
C ALA A 144 -1.25 -11.23 0.58
N GLN A 145 -0.60 -10.42 -0.25
CA GLN A 145 -1.18 -9.25 -0.90
C GLN A 145 -1.70 -9.55 -2.32
N VAL A 146 -1.39 -10.73 -2.89
CA VAL A 146 -1.78 -11.11 -4.25
C VAL A 146 -3.29 -11.39 -4.33
N GLN A 147 -3.92 -10.90 -5.39
CA GLN A 147 -5.33 -11.14 -5.70
C GLN A 147 -5.50 -11.84 -7.07
N PRO A 148 -6.38 -12.86 -7.19
CA PRO A 148 -7.06 -13.56 -6.09
C PRO A 148 -6.06 -14.25 -5.16
N PRO A 149 -6.45 -14.59 -3.91
CA PRO A 149 -5.57 -15.26 -2.95
C PRO A 149 -4.90 -16.49 -3.57
N ILE A 150 -3.67 -16.76 -3.15
CA ILE A 150 -2.91 -17.93 -3.62
C ILE A 150 -3.31 -19.11 -2.73
N LEU A 151 -3.71 -20.21 -3.37
CA LEU A 151 -4.07 -21.45 -2.67
C LEU A 151 -2.83 -22.09 -2.04
N GLU A 152 -3.03 -22.85 -0.95
CA GLU A 152 -1.91 -23.52 -0.25
C GLU A 152 -1.19 -24.52 -1.17
N GLU A 153 -1.93 -25.15 -2.09
CA GLU A 153 -1.33 -26.03 -3.11
C GLU A 153 -0.43 -25.27 -4.10
N GLU A 154 -0.74 -24.01 -4.42
CA GLU A 154 0.05 -23.16 -5.32
C GLU A 154 1.29 -22.57 -4.60
N ILE A 155 1.18 -22.28 -3.30
CA ILE A 155 2.23 -21.59 -2.52
C ILE A 155 3.55 -22.34 -2.59
N SER A 156 3.54 -23.65 -2.34
CA SER A 156 4.76 -24.46 -2.39
C SER A 156 5.43 -24.44 -3.77
N CYS A 157 4.64 -24.56 -4.83
CA CYS A 157 5.12 -24.55 -6.22
C CYS A 157 5.73 -23.18 -6.57
N MET A 158 4.99 -22.10 -6.34
CA MET A 158 5.45 -20.74 -6.64
C MET A 158 6.66 -20.33 -5.80
N PHE A 159 6.74 -20.77 -4.55
CA PHE A 159 7.90 -20.51 -3.70
C PHE A 159 9.15 -21.22 -4.25
N ARG A 160 9.03 -22.51 -4.60
CA ARG A 160 10.12 -23.29 -5.21
C ARG A 160 10.60 -22.65 -6.53
N ASP A 161 9.69 -22.23 -7.40
CA ASP A 161 10.00 -21.54 -8.67
C ASP A 161 10.75 -20.21 -8.47
N SER A 162 10.59 -19.60 -7.30
CA SER A 162 11.26 -18.36 -6.94
C SER A 162 12.65 -18.54 -6.31
N LEU A 163 13.09 -19.78 -6.09
CA LEU A 163 14.42 -20.07 -5.56
C LEU A 163 15.54 -19.86 -6.60
N PRO A 164 16.76 -19.51 -6.16
CA PRO A 164 17.97 -19.64 -6.97
C PRO A 164 18.29 -21.12 -7.26
N ALA A 165 19.01 -21.40 -8.36
CA ALA A 165 19.28 -22.77 -8.83
C ALA A 165 19.85 -23.74 -7.77
N PRO A 166 20.87 -23.36 -6.96
CA PRO A 166 21.42 -24.29 -5.95
C PRO A 166 20.39 -24.70 -4.90
N PHE A 167 19.51 -23.77 -4.49
CA PHE A 167 18.43 -24.07 -3.56
C PHE A 167 17.34 -24.89 -4.23
N PHE A 168 16.97 -24.58 -5.47
CA PHE A 168 15.94 -25.30 -6.21
C PHE A 168 16.31 -26.78 -6.40
N GLU A 169 17.55 -27.07 -6.81
CA GLU A 169 18.04 -28.44 -7.03
C GLU A 169 18.05 -29.26 -5.73
N LEU A 170 18.61 -28.71 -4.66
CA LEU A 170 18.67 -29.40 -3.37
C LEU A 170 17.29 -29.57 -2.73
N MET A 171 16.38 -28.64 -2.97
CA MET A 171 15.02 -28.70 -2.43
C MET A 171 14.11 -29.67 -3.18
N GLN A 172 14.39 -29.97 -4.45
CA GLN A 172 13.67 -31.02 -5.19
C GLN A 172 13.82 -32.41 -4.55
N ALA A 173 14.93 -32.65 -3.84
CA ALA A 173 15.14 -33.88 -3.10
C ALA A 173 14.20 -34.04 -1.88
N ASN A 174 13.48 -32.98 -1.48
CA ASN A 174 12.52 -32.99 -0.37
C ASN A 174 11.09 -32.64 -0.84
N PRO A 175 10.19 -33.63 -1.03
CA PRO A 175 8.85 -33.42 -1.57
C PRO A 175 7.84 -32.99 -0.48
N THR A 176 8.13 -31.92 0.26
CA THR A 176 7.15 -31.31 1.18
C THR A 176 6.29 -30.23 0.50
N LYS A 177 4.99 -30.22 0.79
CA LYS A 177 4.06 -29.18 0.33
C LYS A 177 3.82 -28.08 1.36
N GLU A 178 4.19 -28.31 2.61
CA GLU A 178 3.98 -27.35 3.69
C GLU A 178 5.05 -26.26 3.65
N PHE A 179 4.62 -24.99 3.66
CA PHE A 179 5.51 -23.84 3.57
C PHE A 179 6.56 -23.83 4.69
N GLU A 180 6.16 -24.14 5.92
CA GLU A 180 7.07 -24.18 7.08
C GLU A 180 8.21 -25.18 6.89
N ASN A 181 7.91 -26.37 6.36
CA ASN A 181 8.91 -27.39 6.07
C ASN A 181 9.87 -26.96 4.95
N LEU A 182 9.39 -26.16 3.98
CA LEU A 182 10.25 -25.56 2.94
C LEU A 182 11.21 -24.53 3.53
N VAL A 183 10.76 -23.74 4.50
CA VAL A 183 11.62 -22.77 5.21
C VAL A 183 12.73 -23.51 5.97
N THR A 184 12.35 -24.49 6.80
CA THR A 184 13.32 -25.31 7.56
C THR A 184 14.33 -26.00 6.64
N SER A 185 13.86 -26.59 5.53
CA SER A 185 14.74 -27.23 4.55
C SER A 185 15.70 -26.22 3.90
N GLY A 186 15.22 -25.03 3.58
CA GLY A 186 16.05 -23.98 3.00
C GLY A 186 17.11 -23.42 3.94
N ASP A 187 16.82 -23.29 5.22
CA ASP A 187 17.83 -22.93 6.23
C ASP A 187 18.93 -24.00 6.35
N LEU A 188 18.56 -25.29 6.32
CA LEU A 188 19.53 -26.38 6.30
C LEU A 188 20.42 -26.35 5.05
N ILE A 189 19.82 -26.13 3.87
CA ILE A 189 20.55 -25.99 2.61
C ILE A 189 21.49 -24.79 2.65
N GLU A 190 21.06 -23.66 3.21
CA GLU A 190 21.91 -22.47 3.36
C GLU A 190 23.15 -22.76 4.20
N ASN A 191 23.03 -23.54 5.27
CA ASN A 191 24.16 -23.97 6.09
C ASN A 191 25.14 -24.84 5.29
N VAL A 192 24.64 -25.84 4.54
CA VAL A 192 25.48 -26.72 3.70
C VAL A 192 26.25 -25.92 2.64
N ILE A 193 25.57 -25.03 1.92
CA ILE A 193 26.20 -24.18 0.89
C ILE A 193 27.26 -23.25 1.52
N SER A 194 26.99 -22.71 2.70
CA SER A 194 27.93 -21.85 3.41
C SER A 194 29.18 -22.61 3.85
N GLU A 195 29.03 -23.86 4.33
CA GLU A 195 30.14 -24.74 4.67
C GLU A 195 30.98 -25.12 3.45
N GLU A 196 30.36 -25.46 2.32
CA GLU A 196 31.09 -25.79 1.08
C GLU A 196 31.91 -24.60 0.57
N ASN A 197 31.33 -23.39 0.55
CA ASN A 197 32.04 -22.18 0.14
C ASN A 197 33.24 -21.86 1.05
N SER A 198 33.12 -22.14 2.35
CA SER A 198 34.24 -21.99 3.31
C SER A 198 35.38 -23.00 3.07
N LYS A 199 35.06 -24.24 2.64
CA LYS A 199 36.04 -25.30 2.33
C LYS A 199 36.75 -25.09 0.98
N VAL A 200 36.08 -24.45 0.02
CA VAL A 200 36.66 -24.12 -1.29
C VAL A 200 37.62 -22.93 -1.18
N THR A 201 37.27 -21.92 -0.38
CA THR A 201 38.14 -20.75 -0.14
C THR A 201 39.37 -21.08 0.72
N SER A 202 39.34 -22.15 1.52
CA SER A 202 40.49 -22.61 2.31
C SER A 202 41.47 -23.54 1.55
N LYS A 203 41.18 -23.92 0.30
CA LYS A 203 42.08 -24.74 -0.54
C LYS A 203 42.68 -23.90 -1.67
N SER A 204 43.77 -23.19 -1.39
CA SER A 204 44.67 -22.64 -2.42
C SER A 204 45.93 -23.53 -2.57
N PRO A 205 46.57 -23.55 -3.75
CA PRO A 205 47.45 -24.65 -4.17
C PRO A 205 48.91 -24.42 -3.74
N THR A 206 49.43 -25.22 -2.80
CA THR A 206 50.88 -25.21 -2.55
C THR A 206 51.58 -26.56 -2.31
N ASP A 207 50.90 -27.71 -2.34
CA ASP A 207 51.56 -28.99 -2.05
C ASP A 207 51.64 -29.96 -3.24
N GLN A 208 52.02 -29.48 -4.43
CA GLN A 208 52.36 -30.36 -5.55
C GLN A 208 53.60 -29.94 -6.36
N LYS A 209 54.58 -29.29 -5.71
CA LYS A 209 55.96 -29.16 -6.23
C LYS A 209 57.00 -29.47 -5.16
N ALA A 210 57.06 -30.73 -4.72
CA ALA A 210 58.23 -31.30 -4.05
C ALA A 210 58.29 -32.82 -4.23
N LYS A 211 58.24 -33.31 -5.48
CA LYS A 211 58.65 -34.69 -5.80
C LYS A 211 59.11 -34.89 -7.24
N ALA A 212 59.83 -33.91 -7.77
CA ALA A 212 60.56 -34.01 -9.02
C ALA A 212 61.84 -33.16 -8.96
N MET A 213 62.71 -33.47 -8.00
CA MET A 213 64.15 -33.18 -8.01
C MET A 213 64.80 -33.82 -6.77
N MET A 214 64.93 -35.15 -6.82
CA MET A 214 66.05 -35.92 -6.27
C MET A 214 65.96 -37.34 -6.81
#